data_AF-A0A6B3I7T1-F1
#
_entry.id   AF-A0A6B3I7T1-F1
#
_cell.length_a   1.000
_cell.length_b   1.000
_cell.length_c   1.000
_cell.angle_alpha   90.00
_cell.angle_beta   90.00
_cell.angle_gamma   90.00
#
_symmetry.space_group_name_H-M   'P 1'
#
loop_
_entity.id
_entity.type
_entity.pdbx_description
1 polymer ?
#
loop_
_entity_poly.entity_id
_entity_poly.type
_entity_poly.pdbx_seq_one_letter_code
_entity_poly.pdbx_strand_id
1 'polypeptide(L)'
;MLFRNRLSSEHRRQRSPRSWRYRIAGLAAAALALSLVQANVGNAAGDRGAAEVVPRAAADVVRVAEFLAECPYTHRAPDDPIVFPGLPGASHMHSFFGNDTTNGNSNLESLEKGRTSCSPDTDLSSYWVPTLYDGDREVEPTGTTFYYLGEGVRDDIIRQIKPFPRGLRIVAGNAKATAPQE
;
A
#
# COMPACT_ATOMS: atom_id res chain seq x y z
N MET A 1 -26.91 3.16 -72.18
CA MET A 1 -25.87 3.93 -71.46
C MET A 1 -25.84 3.44 -70.02
N LEU A 2 -24.74 3.30 -69.29
CA LEU A 2 -23.30 3.20 -69.53
C LEU A 2 -22.74 3.03 -68.10
N PHE A 3 -21.72 2.17 -67.96
CA PHE A 3 -20.75 2.11 -66.86
C PHE A 3 -21.16 1.69 -65.44
N ARG A 4 -20.83 0.41 -65.17
CA ARG A 4 -20.15 -0.04 -63.93
C ARG A 4 -19.00 0.91 -63.56
N ASN A 5 -18.99 1.36 -62.32
CA ASN A 5 -17.86 1.98 -61.60
C ASN A 5 -17.66 1.13 -60.33
N ARG A 6 -16.48 0.90 -59.75
CA ARG A 6 -15.08 1.21 -60.09
C ARG A 6 -14.22 0.32 -59.16
N LEU A 7 -13.02 0.03 -59.65
CA LEU A 7 -11.80 -0.57 -59.04
C LEU A 7 -11.58 -0.15 -57.56
N SER A 8 -10.84 -0.85 -56.69
CA SER A 8 -9.46 -1.35 -56.84
C SER A 8 -9.10 -2.16 -55.58
N SER A 9 -8.69 -3.43 -55.69
CA SER A 9 -7.31 -3.92 -55.55
C SER A 9 -6.58 -3.53 -54.25
N GLU A 10 -6.29 -4.59 -53.48
CA GLU A 10 -5.35 -4.66 -52.37
C GLU A 10 -3.93 -4.28 -52.78
N HIS A 11 -3.20 -3.62 -51.88
CA HIS A 11 -1.74 -3.58 -51.95
C HIS A 11 -1.13 -3.67 -50.54
N ARG A 12 -0.82 -4.92 -50.15
CA ARG A 12 0.09 -5.27 -49.06
C ARG A 12 1.51 -4.90 -49.47
N ARG A 13 2.15 -3.95 -48.77
CA ARG A 13 3.62 -3.80 -48.78
C ARG A 13 4.17 -3.87 -47.36
N GLN A 14 4.86 -4.97 -47.11
CA GLN A 14 5.76 -5.19 -45.99
C GLN A 14 6.92 -4.18 -46.06
N ARG A 15 7.30 -3.60 -44.92
CA ARG A 15 8.58 -2.90 -44.75
C ARG A 15 9.33 -3.50 -43.57
N SER A 16 10.56 -3.90 -43.87
CA SER A 16 11.54 -4.58 -43.04
C SER A 16 12.25 -3.63 -42.05
N PRO A 17 12.77 -4.16 -40.93
CA PRO A 17 13.60 -3.39 -40.00
C PRO A 17 15.05 -3.30 -40.50
N ARG A 18 15.65 -2.12 -40.35
CA ARG A 18 17.04 -1.83 -40.70
C ARG A 18 17.99 -2.11 -39.53
N SER A 19 18.97 -2.93 -39.83
CA SER A 19 20.12 -3.38 -39.03
C SER A 19 21.04 -2.24 -38.56
N TRP A 20 21.23 -2.13 -37.24
CA TRP A 20 22.32 -1.38 -36.63
C TRP A 20 23.57 -2.28 -36.63
N ARG A 21 24.62 -1.83 -37.32
CA ARG A 21 25.85 -2.59 -37.60
C ARG A 21 26.84 -2.54 -36.43
N TYR A 22 27.44 -3.70 -36.17
CA TYR A 22 28.58 -4.01 -35.31
C TYR A 22 29.86 -3.20 -35.59
N ARG A 23 30.58 -2.80 -34.52
CA ARG A 23 32.02 -2.50 -34.41
C ARG A 23 32.37 -2.55 -32.90
N ILE A 24 33.38 -3.21 -32.32
CA ILE A 24 34.60 -3.91 -32.73
C ILE A 24 34.96 -4.86 -31.56
N ALA A 25 35.44 -6.07 -31.85
CA ALA A 25 36.09 -6.98 -30.89
C ALA A 25 37.59 -7.06 -31.20
N GLY A 26 38.43 -7.13 -30.16
CA GLY A 26 39.88 -7.33 -30.25
C GLY A 26 40.38 -8.16 -29.07
N LEU A 27 41.03 -9.28 -29.40
CA LEU A 27 41.41 -10.43 -28.56
C LEU A 27 42.78 -10.23 -27.86
N ALA A 28 43.04 -10.96 -26.76
CA ALA A 28 44.13 -11.95 -26.66
C ALA A 28 44.39 -12.42 -25.21
N ALA A 29 44.66 -13.71 -25.06
CA ALA A 29 45.00 -14.40 -23.82
C ALA A 29 46.46 -14.93 -23.85
N ALA A 30 46.99 -15.16 -22.64
CA ALA A 30 48.07 -16.10 -22.24
C ALA A 30 49.56 -15.74 -22.48
N ALA A 31 50.37 -15.70 -21.41
CA ALA A 31 51.28 -16.80 -20.99
C ALA A 31 52.38 -16.32 -19.99
N LEU A 32 52.76 -17.21 -19.07
CA LEU A 32 53.76 -17.08 -17.99
C LEU A 32 55.22 -16.90 -18.45
N ALA A 33 56.05 -16.25 -17.61
CA ALA A 33 57.46 -16.60 -17.42
C ALA A 33 57.94 -16.32 -15.98
N LEU A 34 58.77 -17.22 -15.46
CA LEU A 34 59.24 -17.43 -14.08
C LEU A 34 60.49 -16.59 -13.68
N SER A 35 60.71 -16.48 -12.35
CA SER A 35 62.01 -16.45 -11.60
C SER A 35 62.83 -15.13 -11.56
N LEU A 36 63.52 -14.67 -10.50
CA LEU A 36 63.85 -15.10 -9.12
C LEU A 36 64.29 -13.85 -8.29
N VAL A 37 63.96 -13.85 -6.99
CA VAL A 37 64.70 -13.35 -5.79
C VAL A 37 65.38 -11.97 -5.82
N GLN A 38 64.89 -11.06 -4.96
CA GLN A 38 65.73 -10.34 -3.99
C GLN A 38 64.99 -10.17 -2.65
N ALA A 39 65.71 -10.44 -1.55
CA ALA A 39 65.24 -10.39 -0.18
C ALA A 39 65.50 -9.03 0.48
N ASN A 40 64.64 -8.72 1.46
CA ASN A 40 64.80 -7.80 2.60
C ASN A 40 65.06 -6.30 2.32
N VAL A 41 64.13 -5.42 2.69
CA VAL A 41 64.19 -4.55 3.90
C VAL A 41 62.75 -4.11 4.24
N GLY A 42 62.42 -4.03 5.53
CA GLY A 42 61.04 -3.97 6.04
C GLY A 42 60.21 -2.74 5.69
N ASN A 43 58.90 -2.92 5.80
CA ASN A 43 57.97 -1.83 6.11
C ASN A 43 57.01 -2.32 7.19
N ALA A 44 56.82 -1.45 8.18
CA ALA A 44 56.10 -1.68 9.41
C ALA A 44 54.70 -2.26 9.18
N ALA A 45 54.34 -3.23 10.03
CA ALA A 45 52.96 -3.58 10.28
C ALA A 45 52.22 -2.30 10.72
N GLY A 46 51.52 -1.67 9.78
CA GLY A 46 50.46 -0.73 10.10
C GLY A 46 49.36 -1.55 10.74
N ASP A 47 49.35 -1.53 12.07
CA ASP A 47 48.31 -2.10 12.92
C ASP A 47 46.97 -1.56 12.41
N ARG A 48 46.21 -2.41 11.70
CA ARG A 48 44.84 -2.08 11.34
C ARG A 48 44.06 -2.20 12.64
N GLY A 49 44.05 -1.11 13.39
CA GLY A 49 43.13 -0.95 14.51
C GLY A 49 41.75 -1.33 14.00
N ALA A 50 41.24 -2.45 14.50
CA ALA A 50 39.85 -2.80 14.32
C ALA A 50 39.06 -1.62 14.87
N ALA A 51 38.37 -0.88 14.00
CA ALA A 51 37.41 0.09 14.46
C ALA A 51 36.41 -0.69 15.30
N GLU A 52 36.43 -0.44 16.61
CA GLU A 52 35.45 -0.97 17.54
C GLU A 52 34.09 -0.49 17.03
N VAL A 53 33.28 -1.43 16.53
CA VAL A 53 31.90 -1.16 16.17
C VAL A 53 31.19 -0.94 17.51
N VAL A 54 31.18 0.30 17.97
CA VAL A 54 30.36 0.73 19.10
C VAL A 54 28.94 0.31 18.76
N PRO A 55 28.29 -0.58 19.54
CA PRO A 55 26.89 -0.92 19.31
C PRO A 55 26.14 0.41 19.31
N ARG A 56 25.46 0.73 18.21
CA ARG A 56 24.54 1.86 18.22
C ARG A 56 23.58 1.58 19.36
N ALA A 57 23.58 2.43 20.38
CA ALA A 57 22.64 2.36 21.48
C ALA A 57 21.28 2.12 20.84
N ALA A 58 20.68 0.96 21.12
CA ALA A 58 19.32 0.69 20.67
C ALA A 58 18.51 1.85 21.25
N ALA A 59 17.99 2.71 20.37
CA ALA A 59 17.08 3.74 20.81
C ALA A 59 16.01 3.01 21.62
N ASP A 60 15.76 3.46 22.84
CA ASP A 60 14.70 2.89 23.66
C ASP A 60 13.44 2.88 22.79
N VAL A 61 12.95 1.68 22.46
CA VAL A 61 11.76 1.54 21.63
C VAL A 61 10.63 2.11 22.45
N VAL A 62 10.21 3.33 22.12
CA VAL A 62 9.03 3.94 22.72
C VAL A 62 7.84 3.12 22.25
N ARG A 63 7.30 2.29 23.14
CA ARG A 63 6.10 1.49 22.89
C ARG A 63 4.90 2.34 23.27
N VAL A 64 4.35 3.06 22.30
CA VAL A 64 3.07 3.74 22.46
C VAL A 64 1.95 2.75 22.14
N ALA A 65 0.88 2.77 22.94
CA ALA A 65 -0.34 2.06 22.57
C ALA A 65 -1.01 2.85 21.45
N GLU A 66 -0.75 2.45 20.21
CA GLU A 66 -1.32 3.06 19.03
C GLU A 66 -2.06 2.04 18.17
N PHE A 67 -3.09 2.54 17.50
CA PHE A 67 -3.76 1.90 16.40
C PHE A 67 -3.64 2.88 15.23
N LEU A 68 -3.08 2.44 14.10
CA LEU A 68 -2.94 3.25 12.90
C LEU A 68 -3.13 2.34 11.68
N ALA A 69 -4.09 2.69 10.83
CA ALA A 69 -4.40 1.97 9.60
C ALA A 69 -4.56 2.98 8.46
N GLU A 70 -3.65 2.94 7.49
CA GLU A 70 -3.73 3.72 6.26
C GLU A 70 -4.44 2.90 5.20
N CYS A 71 -5.64 3.32 4.81
CA CYS A 71 -6.53 2.53 3.98
C CYS A 71 -6.90 3.32 2.72
N PRO A 72 -6.38 2.93 1.54
CA PRO A 72 -6.91 3.36 0.26
C PRO A 72 -8.39 3.02 0.12
N TYR A 73 -9.10 3.85 -0.64
CA TYR A 73 -10.49 3.60 -1.01
C TYR A 73 -10.64 2.24 -1.70
N THR A 74 -11.75 1.53 -1.42
CA THR A 74 -12.05 0.24 -2.04
C THR A 74 -13.24 0.35 -3.00
N HIS A 75 -14.41 0.67 -2.49
CA HIS A 75 -15.66 0.67 -3.25
C HIS A 75 -16.75 1.52 -2.58
N ARG A 76 -17.90 1.63 -3.26
CA ARG A 76 -19.12 2.24 -2.73
C ARG A 76 -20.29 1.28 -2.78
N ALA A 77 -21.16 1.39 -1.79
CA ALA A 77 -22.45 0.70 -1.79
C ALA A 77 -23.45 1.46 -0.89
N PRO A 78 -24.76 1.38 -1.16
CA PRO A 78 -25.81 1.88 -0.28
C PRO A 78 -26.06 0.95 0.93
N ASP A 79 -24.98 0.54 1.60
CA ASP A 79 -24.98 -0.51 2.63
C ASP A 79 -24.51 0.03 3.98
N ASP A 80 -25.11 -0.43 5.08
CA ASP A 80 -24.58 -0.21 6.43
C ASP A 80 -24.80 -1.48 7.27
N PRO A 81 -23.78 -2.33 7.45
CA PRO A 81 -23.91 -3.58 8.19
C PRO A 81 -24.04 -3.40 9.71
N ILE A 82 -23.93 -2.17 10.25
CA ILE A 82 -24.16 -1.89 11.67
C ILE A 82 -25.58 -1.36 11.90
N VAL A 83 -26.01 -0.38 11.10
CA VAL A 83 -27.33 0.26 11.25
C VAL A 83 -28.44 -0.55 10.60
N PHE A 84 -28.17 -1.18 9.45
CA PHE A 84 -29.12 -1.99 8.67
C PHE A 84 -28.57 -3.40 8.37
N PRO A 85 -28.25 -4.20 9.41
CA PRO A 85 -27.64 -5.51 9.23
C PRO A 85 -28.53 -6.47 8.42
N GLY A 86 -27.95 -7.09 7.38
CA GLY A 86 -28.66 -8.03 6.52
C GLY A 86 -29.63 -7.40 5.52
N LEU A 87 -29.57 -6.07 5.36
CA LEU A 87 -30.43 -5.32 4.44
C LEU A 87 -29.58 -4.53 3.41
N PRO A 88 -29.01 -5.21 2.39
CA PRO A 88 -28.29 -4.51 1.32
C PRO A 88 -29.17 -3.46 0.63
N GLY A 89 -28.62 -2.27 0.39
CA GLY A 89 -29.30 -1.15 -0.25
C GLY A 89 -30.22 -0.34 0.65
N ALA A 90 -30.30 -0.65 1.95
CA ALA A 90 -31.17 0.07 2.88
C ALA A 90 -30.56 1.39 3.43
N SER A 91 -29.29 1.67 3.17
CA SER A 91 -28.61 2.90 3.59
C SER A 91 -28.54 3.93 2.45
N HIS A 92 -28.10 5.14 2.78
CA HIS A 92 -27.54 6.03 1.77
C HIS A 92 -26.18 5.50 1.27
N MET A 93 -25.65 6.12 0.21
CA MET A 93 -24.37 5.70 -0.39
C MET A 93 -23.19 5.93 0.55
N HIS A 94 -22.47 4.87 0.87
CA HIS A 94 -21.23 4.91 1.64
C HIS A 94 -20.01 4.64 0.76
N SER A 95 -18.90 5.32 1.07
CA SER A 95 -17.57 5.02 0.52
C SER A 95 -16.79 4.20 1.55
N PHE A 96 -16.34 3.03 1.16
CA PHE A 96 -15.73 2.02 2.03
C PHE A 96 -14.19 1.98 1.90
N PHE A 97 -13.54 1.61 3.01
CA PHE A 97 -12.10 1.49 3.18
C PHE A 97 -11.78 0.26 4.03
N GLY A 98 -10.56 -0.26 3.88
CA GLY A 98 -10.10 -1.44 4.62
C GLY A 98 -10.62 -2.72 4.00
N ASN A 99 -11.46 -3.46 4.72
CA ASN A 99 -11.94 -4.75 4.23
C ASN A 99 -12.65 -4.65 2.87
N ASP A 100 -12.06 -5.27 1.84
CA ASP A 100 -12.48 -5.14 0.44
C ASP A 100 -13.76 -5.93 0.11
N THR A 101 -14.29 -6.68 1.09
CA THR A 101 -15.51 -7.49 0.95
C THR A 101 -16.74 -6.91 1.65
N THR A 102 -16.60 -5.75 2.33
CA THR A 102 -17.68 -5.15 3.12
C THR A 102 -18.93 -4.92 2.28
N ASN A 103 -20.10 -5.24 2.83
CA ASN A 103 -21.42 -5.00 2.27
C ASN A 103 -22.49 -5.16 3.37
N GLY A 104 -23.77 -5.00 3.03
CA GLY A 104 -24.89 -5.04 3.99
C GLY A 104 -25.05 -6.37 4.74
N ASN A 105 -24.45 -7.46 4.27
CA ASN A 105 -24.46 -8.77 4.94
C ASN A 105 -23.21 -9.04 5.77
N SER A 106 -22.27 -8.08 5.83
CA SER A 106 -20.99 -8.29 6.50
C SER A 106 -21.15 -8.52 8.00
N ASN A 107 -20.39 -9.48 8.52
CA ASN A 107 -20.28 -9.80 9.93
C ASN A 107 -18.81 -10.12 10.27
N LEU A 108 -18.53 -10.41 11.54
CA LEU A 108 -17.16 -10.68 11.97
C LEU A 108 -16.52 -11.83 11.17
N GLU A 109 -17.25 -12.93 10.99
CA GLU A 109 -16.74 -14.11 10.27
C GLU A 109 -16.45 -13.80 8.79
N SER A 110 -17.31 -13.04 8.12
CA SER A 110 -17.08 -12.67 6.72
C SER A 110 -15.87 -11.73 6.58
N LEU A 111 -15.74 -10.76 7.48
CA LEU A 111 -14.62 -9.81 7.45
C LEU A 111 -13.27 -10.50 7.75
N GLU A 112 -13.23 -11.45 8.68
CA GLU A 112 -12.03 -12.23 9.00
C GLU A 112 -11.51 -13.10 7.84
N LYS A 113 -12.38 -13.41 6.87
CA LYS A 113 -12.03 -14.17 5.66
C LYS A 113 -11.73 -13.25 4.47
N GLY A 114 -11.97 -11.95 4.61
CA GLY A 114 -11.75 -10.94 3.58
C GLY A 114 -10.28 -10.58 3.42
N ARG A 115 -10.00 -9.76 2.40
CA ARG A 115 -8.72 -9.04 2.31
C ARG A 115 -8.93 -7.61 2.76
N THR A 116 -7.84 -6.87 2.88
CA THR A 116 -7.86 -5.46 3.24
C THR A 116 -7.05 -4.63 2.25
N SER A 117 -7.45 -3.38 2.04
CA SER A 117 -6.60 -2.38 1.40
C SER A 117 -5.63 -1.71 2.38
N CYS A 118 -5.81 -1.89 3.68
CA CYS A 118 -5.06 -1.15 4.69
C CYS A 118 -3.58 -1.58 4.78
N SER A 119 -2.76 -0.64 5.24
CA SER A 119 -1.47 -0.88 5.86
C SER A 119 -1.59 -0.59 7.37
N PRO A 120 -1.32 -1.55 8.26
CA PRO A 120 -0.83 -2.90 7.97
C PRO A 120 -1.92 -3.81 7.36
N ASP A 121 -1.49 -4.81 6.59
CA ASP A 121 -2.37 -5.80 5.94
C ASP A 121 -3.07 -6.76 6.92
N THR A 122 -2.63 -6.75 8.19
CA THR A 122 -3.29 -7.46 9.28
C THR A 122 -4.58 -6.79 9.75
N ASP A 123 -4.85 -5.54 9.37
CA ASP A 123 -6.10 -4.87 9.72
C ASP A 123 -7.22 -5.25 8.75
N LEU A 124 -8.05 -6.21 9.17
CA LEU A 124 -9.22 -6.67 8.43
C LEU A 124 -10.50 -5.90 8.78
N SER A 125 -10.40 -4.81 9.55
CA SER A 125 -11.54 -3.98 9.90
C SER A 125 -12.11 -3.29 8.67
N SER A 126 -13.39 -2.92 8.76
CA SER A 126 -14.05 -2.14 7.73
C SER A 126 -14.38 -0.77 8.26
N TYR A 127 -14.20 0.23 7.40
CA TYR A 127 -14.50 1.62 7.69
C TYR A 127 -15.27 2.23 6.54
N TRP A 128 -16.21 3.11 6.84
CA TRP A 128 -16.97 3.81 5.82
C TRP A 128 -17.44 5.17 6.29
N VAL A 129 -17.65 6.05 5.32
CA VAL A 129 -18.21 7.39 5.51
C VAL A 129 -19.28 7.64 4.45
N PRO A 130 -20.23 8.57 4.67
CA PRO A 130 -21.14 9.02 3.62
C PRO A 130 -20.36 9.45 2.38
N THR A 131 -20.79 8.99 1.21
CA THR A 131 -20.13 9.36 -0.05
C THR A 131 -20.28 10.86 -0.27
N LEU A 132 -19.15 11.52 -0.54
CA LEU A 132 -19.13 12.92 -0.93
C LEU A 132 -19.60 13.06 -2.38
N TYR A 133 -20.45 14.04 -2.62
CA TYR A 133 -20.95 14.39 -3.94
C TYR A 133 -20.58 15.84 -4.30
N ASP A 134 -20.25 16.07 -5.56
CA ASP A 134 -20.19 17.39 -6.21
C ASP A 134 -21.37 17.48 -7.19
N GLY A 135 -22.47 18.09 -6.73
CA GLY A 135 -23.77 17.96 -7.38
C GLY A 135 -24.28 16.51 -7.32
N ASP A 136 -24.58 15.92 -8.48
CA ASP A 136 -25.03 14.53 -8.58
C ASP A 136 -23.87 13.54 -8.82
N ARG A 137 -22.62 14.03 -8.86
CA ARG A 137 -21.45 13.21 -9.18
C ARG A 137 -20.70 12.81 -7.92
N GLU A 138 -20.42 11.52 -7.76
CA GLU A 138 -19.61 11.03 -6.66
C GLU A 138 -18.15 11.55 -6.76
N VAL A 139 -17.59 11.95 -5.62
CA VAL A 139 -16.17 12.34 -5.48
C VAL A 139 -15.40 11.18 -4.88
N GLU A 140 -14.50 10.57 -5.66
CA GLU A 140 -13.67 9.42 -5.23
C GLU A 140 -12.62 9.83 -4.20
N PRO A 141 -12.68 9.28 -2.97
CA PRO A 141 -11.62 9.47 -1.99
C PRO A 141 -10.34 8.79 -2.47
N THR A 142 -9.18 9.37 -2.19
CA THR A 142 -7.89 8.71 -2.42
C THR A 142 -7.61 7.63 -1.37
N GLY A 143 -8.11 7.83 -0.15
CA GLY A 143 -7.84 7.00 1.02
C GLY A 143 -7.98 7.80 2.29
N THR A 144 -7.79 7.15 3.43
CA THR A 144 -7.85 7.79 4.75
C THR A 144 -7.00 7.03 5.77
N THR A 145 -6.65 7.70 6.86
CA THR A 145 -5.94 7.10 7.99
C THR A 145 -6.90 6.99 9.17
N PHE A 146 -7.15 5.78 9.64
CA PHE A 146 -7.87 5.53 10.88
C PHE A 146 -6.88 5.33 12.01
N TYR A 147 -7.01 6.09 13.10
CA TYR A 147 -6.03 6.03 14.15
C TYR A 147 -6.59 6.33 15.54
N TYR A 148 -5.92 5.77 16.54
CA TYR A 148 -5.93 6.18 17.93
C TYR A 148 -4.48 6.23 18.40
N LEU A 149 -4.03 7.41 18.83
CA LEU A 149 -2.65 7.62 19.30
C LEU A 149 -2.63 7.66 20.82
N GLY A 150 -1.73 6.90 21.42
CA GLY A 150 -1.40 7.00 22.84
C GLY A 150 -0.37 8.10 23.14
N GLU A 151 0.07 8.86 22.15
CA GLU A 151 1.01 9.96 22.34
C GLU A 151 0.38 11.06 23.23
N GLY A 152 1.16 11.59 24.17
CA GLY A 152 0.67 12.61 25.11
C GLY A 152 -0.27 12.07 26.20
N VAL A 153 -0.58 10.77 26.20
CA VAL A 153 -1.32 10.11 27.28
C VAL A 153 -0.35 9.80 28.43
N ARG A 154 -0.80 10.01 29.68
CA ARG A 154 0.01 9.71 30.86
C ARG A 154 0.33 8.21 30.97
N ASP A 155 1.52 7.87 31.46
CA ASP A 155 2.00 6.49 31.61
C ASP A 155 1.05 5.58 32.40
N ASP A 156 0.39 6.10 33.44
CA ASP A 156 -0.55 5.34 34.27
C ASP A 156 -1.80 4.92 33.48
N ILE A 157 -2.22 5.73 32.52
CA ILE A 157 -3.35 5.44 31.63
C ILE A 157 -2.91 4.51 30.50
N ILE A 158 -1.73 4.72 29.91
CA ILE A 158 -1.18 3.83 28.86
C ILE A 158 -1.16 2.38 29.35
N ARG A 159 -0.74 2.14 30.61
CA ARG A 159 -0.71 0.80 31.22
C ARG A 159 -2.10 0.14 31.39
N GLN A 160 -3.18 0.92 31.28
CA GLN A 160 -4.56 0.45 31.39
C GLN A 160 -5.23 0.25 30.04
N ILE A 161 -4.68 0.80 28.94
CA ILE A 161 -5.21 0.62 27.58
C ILE A 161 -5.26 -0.88 27.25
N LYS A 162 -6.40 -1.30 26.71
CA LYS A 162 -6.64 -2.67 26.25
C LYS A 162 -6.88 -2.67 24.74
N PRO A 163 -6.56 -3.77 24.04
CA PRO A 163 -6.98 -3.94 22.65
C PRO A 163 -8.49 -3.80 22.52
N PHE A 164 -8.94 -3.30 21.37
CA PHE A 164 -10.36 -3.31 21.05
C PHE A 164 -10.93 -4.73 21.11
N PRO A 165 -12.15 -4.92 21.64
CA PRO A 165 -12.79 -6.22 21.62
C PRO A 165 -13.01 -6.68 20.17
N ARG A 166 -12.83 -7.97 19.93
CA ARG A 166 -13.01 -8.53 18.58
C ARG A 166 -14.47 -8.41 18.16
N GLY A 167 -14.71 -7.89 16.96
CA GLY A 167 -16.06 -7.59 16.47
C GLY A 167 -16.68 -6.32 17.04
N LEU A 168 -15.87 -5.41 17.60
CA LEU A 168 -16.32 -4.06 17.95
C LEU A 168 -17.02 -3.39 16.76
N ARG A 169 -18.18 -2.79 17.03
CA ARG A 169 -18.96 -1.99 16.07
C ARG A 169 -19.15 -0.61 16.66
N ILE A 170 -18.85 0.43 15.88
CA ILE A 170 -18.97 1.82 16.30
C ILE A 170 -19.74 2.56 15.21
N VAL A 171 -20.74 3.35 15.63
CA VAL A 171 -21.31 4.42 14.82
C VAL A 171 -20.86 5.73 15.44
N ALA A 172 -20.15 6.56 14.67
CA ALA A 172 -19.64 7.84 15.13
C ALA A 172 -20.52 8.99 14.62
N GLY A 173 -20.80 9.96 15.49
CA GLY A 173 -21.66 11.11 15.19
C GLY A 173 -23.16 10.80 15.24
N ASN A 174 -23.96 11.81 14.95
CA ASN A 174 -25.42 11.72 14.88
C ASN A 174 -25.87 12.11 13.47
N ALA A 175 -26.45 11.14 12.74
CA ALA A 175 -26.95 11.36 11.38
C ALA A 175 -28.13 12.35 11.30
N LYS A 176 -28.72 12.73 12.44
CA LYS A 176 -29.80 13.71 12.56
C LYS A 176 -29.33 15.06 13.14
N ALA A 177 -28.03 15.24 13.34
CA ALA A 177 -27.50 16.49 13.87
C ALA A 177 -27.90 17.67 12.96
N THR A 178 -28.49 18.71 13.56
CA THR A 178 -28.83 19.96 12.87
C THR A 178 -27.95 21.14 13.32
N ALA A 179 -27.05 20.89 14.27
CA ALA A 179 -26.07 21.81 14.80
C ALA A 179 -24.77 21.06 15.19
N PRO A 180 -23.64 21.75 15.38
CA PRO A 180 -22.41 21.11 15.84
C PRO A 180 -22.57 20.41 17.20
N GLN A 181 -21.97 19.22 17.34
CA GLN A 181 -21.97 18.37 18.54
C GLN A 181 -23.32 17.78 19.02
N GLU A 182 -24.37 17.81 18.20
CA GLU A 182 -25.53 16.93 18.43
C GLU A 182 -25.32 15.52 17.90
#